data_AF-T0QTF9-F1
#
_entry.id   AF-T0QTF9-F1
#
_cell.length_a   1.000
_cell.length_b   1.000
_cell.length_c   1.000
_cell.angle_alpha   90.00
_cell.angle_beta   90.00
_cell.angle_gamma   90.00
#
_symmetry.space_group_name_H-M   'P 1'
#
loop_
_entity.id
_entity.type
_entity.pdbx_description
1 polymer ?
#
loop_
_entity_poly.entity_id
_entity_poly.type
_entity_poly.pdbx_seq_one_letter_code
_entity_poly.pdbx_strand_id
1 'polypeptide(L)'
;MDPMIALAFLVDIWLSIGNVGVSVLRASQNGDLAVNMLNILYLSRTVWFGYFALCLTAFYLRRYAKQHLFADIDTTMVAISVTLYGPLVSWLSGNVAVLATAYQWCFTAPVPPEKISQQNELVLGCVVYTLSIACMPVTYGFTAAFVRKRLLPSLGTRDYSSYLYNTIKNRALLSLVRPFRTATPSRGGAIYALFHLNPHCKNSPTLSLSGADCYLLCYENEETLESEIVRLRGSHHVALRLQRR
;
A
#
# COMPACT_ATOMS: atom_id res chain seq x y z
N MET A 1 9.12 5.12 6.40
CA MET A 1 9.69 3.97 5.69
C MET A 1 11.05 4.40 5.20
N ASP A 2 12.08 3.62 5.51
CA ASP A 2 13.44 3.96 5.12
C ASP A 2 13.67 3.56 3.64
N PRO A 3 14.12 4.48 2.77
CA PRO A 3 14.35 4.18 1.35
C PRO A 3 15.47 3.15 1.13
N MET A 4 16.45 3.05 2.03
CA MET A 4 17.54 2.07 1.91
C MET A 4 17.05 0.64 2.16
N ILE A 5 16.12 0.45 3.09
CA ILE A 5 15.50 -0.86 3.33
C ILE A 5 14.73 -1.29 2.08
N ALA A 6 13.93 -0.39 1.50
CA ALA A 6 13.19 -0.69 0.28
C ALA A 6 14.12 -1.00 -0.92
N LEU A 7 15.25 -0.29 -1.03
CA LEU A 7 16.26 -0.54 -2.05
C LEU A 7 16.94 -1.91 -1.85
N ALA A 8 17.30 -2.27 -0.61
CA ALA A 8 17.92 -3.56 -0.31
C ALA A 8 17.02 -4.74 -0.69
N PHE A 9 15.72 -4.66 -0.37
CA PHE A 9 14.74 -5.66 -0.81
C PHE A 9 14.55 -5.69 -2.33
N LEU A 10 14.60 -4.54 -2.99
CA LEU A 10 14.54 -4.50 -4.45
C LEU A 10 15.75 -5.22 -5.07
N VAL A 11 16.96 -4.93 -4.58
CA VAL A 11 18.18 -5.60 -5.04
C VAL A 11 18.14 -7.11 -4.76
N ASP A 12 17.69 -7.55 -3.58
CA ASP A 12 17.53 -8.97 -3.25
C ASP A 12 16.63 -9.71 -4.26
N ILE A 13 15.51 -9.09 -4.64
CA ILE A 13 14.56 -9.67 -5.60
C ILE A 13 15.17 -9.73 -7.00
N TRP A 14 15.90 -8.68 -7.42
CA TRP A 14 16.56 -8.63 -8.71
C TRP A 14 17.70 -9.64 -8.84
N LEU A 15 18.48 -9.86 -7.77
CA LEU A 15 19.49 -10.92 -7.72
C LEU A 15 18.85 -12.32 -7.76
N SER A 16 17.60 -12.43 -7.31
CA SER A 16 16.82 -13.69 -7.28
C SER A 16 15.84 -13.84 -8.46
N ILE A 17 16.07 -13.17 -9.59
CA ILE A 17 15.12 -13.08 -10.71
C ILE A 17 14.67 -14.45 -11.25
N GLY A 18 15.58 -15.42 -11.32
CA GLY A 18 15.25 -16.77 -11.78
C GLY A 18 14.25 -17.48 -10.87
N ASN A 19 14.41 -17.33 -9.55
CA ASN A 19 13.50 -17.89 -8.57
C ASN A 19 12.12 -17.23 -8.64
N VAL A 20 12.06 -15.92 -8.89
CA VAL A 20 10.80 -15.20 -9.10
C VAL A 20 10.05 -15.75 -10.32
N GLY A 21 10.73 -15.92 -11.45
CA GLY A 21 10.12 -16.48 -12.66
C GLY A 21 9.54 -17.88 -12.44
N VAL A 22 10.31 -18.77 -11.81
CA VAL A 22 9.85 -20.13 -11.47
C VAL A 22 8.65 -20.09 -10.53
N SER A 23 8.66 -19.24 -9.50
CA SER A 23 7.54 -19.11 -8.57
C SER A 23 6.27 -18.57 -9.23
N VAL A 24 6.37 -17.62 -10.17
CA VAL A 24 5.21 -17.11 -10.93
C VAL A 24 4.59 -18.21 -11.78
N LEU A 25 5.42 -18.98 -12.51
CA LEU A 25 4.93 -20.10 -13.32
C LEU A 25 4.26 -21.18 -12.48
N ARG A 26 4.88 -21.55 -11.34
CA ARG A 26 4.33 -22.54 -10.42
C ARG A 26 3.06 -22.06 -9.72
N ALA A 27 2.94 -20.77 -9.41
CA ALA A 27 1.72 -20.21 -8.83
C ALA A 27 0.51 -20.28 -9.78
N SER A 28 0.74 -20.37 -11.08
CA SER A 28 -0.31 -20.58 -12.08
C SER A 28 -0.70 -22.05 -12.25
N GLN A 29 0.08 -22.99 -11.73
CA GLN A 29 -0.15 -24.42 -11.88
C GLN A 29 -0.92 -24.96 -10.65
N ASN A 30 -2.11 -25.51 -10.87
CA ASN A 30 -3.00 -26.03 -9.81
C ASN A 30 -2.60 -27.42 -9.27
N GLY A 31 -1.30 -27.70 -9.12
CA GLY A 31 -0.81 -29.01 -8.69
C GLY A 31 -0.94 -29.27 -7.18
N ASP A 32 -0.17 -28.54 -6.37
CA ASP A 32 -0.06 -28.73 -4.93
C ASP A 32 -0.34 -27.41 -4.19
N LEU A 33 -1.33 -27.43 -3.29
CA LEU A 33 -1.76 -26.27 -2.52
C LEU A 33 -0.66 -25.73 -1.60
N ALA A 34 0.16 -26.59 -1.00
CA ALA A 34 1.24 -26.17 -0.10
C ALA A 34 2.33 -25.44 -0.88
N VAL A 35 2.73 -26.00 -2.03
CA VAL A 35 3.68 -25.37 -2.94
C VAL A 35 3.13 -24.05 -3.49
N ASN A 36 1.84 -23.99 -3.82
CA ASN A 36 1.21 -22.77 -4.28
C ASN A 36 1.21 -21.68 -3.18
N MET A 37 0.86 -22.02 -1.95
CA MET A 37 0.93 -21.09 -0.81
C MET A 37 2.36 -20.57 -0.55
N LEU A 38 3.37 -21.44 -0.64
CA LEU A 38 4.77 -21.03 -0.53
C LEU A 38 5.18 -20.08 -1.67
N ASN A 39 4.75 -20.34 -2.90
CA ASN A 39 5.01 -19.44 -4.03
C ASN A 39 4.32 -18.09 -3.85
N ILE A 40 3.07 -18.07 -3.37
CA ILE A 40 2.34 -16.83 -3.06
C ILE A 40 3.06 -16.04 -1.96
N LEU A 41 3.51 -16.73 -0.90
CA LEU A 41 4.28 -16.11 0.18
C LEU A 41 5.61 -15.55 -0.35
N TYR A 42 6.30 -16.28 -1.21
CA TYR A 42 7.54 -15.81 -1.84
C TYR A 42 7.30 -14.59 -2.74
N LEU A 43 6.21 -14.60 -3.50
CA LEU A 43 5.82 -13.53 -4.41
C LEU A 43 5.29 -12.29 -3.67
N SER A 44 4.87 -12.42 -2.41
CA SER A 44 4.50 -11.28 -1.57
C SER A 44 5.61 -10.23 -1.45
N ARG A 45 6.88 -10.62 -1.61
CA ARG A 45 8.03 -9.70 -1.63
C ARG A 45 7.96 -8.65 -2.75
N THR A 46 7.16 -8.88 -3.79
CA THR A 46 6.96 -7.91 -4.88
C THR A 46 6.29 -6.60 -4.42
N VAL A 47 5.66 -6.57 -3.23
CA VAL A 47 5.14 -5.33 -2.62
C VAL A 47 6.22 -4.26 -2.42
N TRP A 48 7.48 -4.68 -2.26
CA TRP A 48 8.62 -3.77 -2.08
C TRP A 48 8.85 -2.88 -3.30
N PHE A 49 8.47 -3.32 -4.51
CA PHE A 49 8.51 -2.47 -5.71
C PHE A 49 7.59 -1.26 -5.58
N GLY A 50 6.36 -1.47 -5.10
CA GLY A 50 5.42 -0.41 -4.81
C GLY A 50 5.92 0.52 -3.71
N TYR A 51 6.46 -0.03 -2.63
CA TYR A 51 7.02 0.78 -1.54
C TYR A 51 8.21 1.62 -1.96
N PHE A 52 9.14 1.05 -2.73
CA PHE A 52 10.28 1.80 -3.28
C PHE A 52 9.80 2.95 -4.18
N ALA A 53 8.82 2.70 -5.05
CA ALA A 53 8.21 3.72 -5.88
C ALA A 53 7.57 4.84 -5.06
N LEU A 54 6.90 4.51 -3.96
CA LEU A 54 6.33 5.50 -3.03
C LEU A 54 7.40 6.29 -2.25
N CYS A 55 8.54 5.67 -1.90
CA CYS A 55 9.68 6.36 -1.31
C CYS A 55 10.30 7.35 -2.31
N LEU A 56 10.51 6.93 -3.56
CA LEU A 56 11.02 7.78 -4.63
C LEU A 56 10.07 8.95 -4.92
N THR A 57 8.77 8.66 -5.02
CA THR A 57 7.72 9.66 -5.20
C THR A 57 7.70 10.65 -4.03
N ALA A 58 7.83 10.17 -2.78
CA ALA A 58 7.92 11.03 -1.60
C ALA A 58 9.14 11.97 -1.65
N PHE A 59 10.30 11.46 -2.09
CA PHE A 59 11.50 12.25 -2.28
C PHE A 59 11.29 13.38 -3.30
N TYR A 60 10.74 13.06 -4.48
CA TYR A 60 10.44 14.08 -5.50
C TYR A 60 9.38 15.08 -5.05
N LEU A 61 8.29 14.63 -4.42
CA LEU A 61 7.26 15.53 -3.88
C LEU A 61 7.81 16.50 -2.84
N ARG A 62 8.73 16.04 -1.99
CA ARG A 62 9.46 16.87 -1.02
C ARG A 62 10.37 17.86 -1.72
N ARG A 63 11.17 17.40 -2.68
CA ARG A 63 12.14 18.22 -3.42
C ARG A 63 11.49 19.39 -4.17
N TYR A 64 10.25 19.22 -4.63
CA TYR A 64 9.48 20.22 -5.36
C TYR A 64 8.35 20.88 -4.54
N ALA A 65 8.24 20.60 -3.23
CA ALA A 65 7.16 21.10 -2.36
C ALA A 65 5.73 20.81 -2.88
N LYS A 66 5.56 19.75 -3.69
CA LYS A 66 4.29 19.36 -4.34
C LYS A 66 3.52 18.28 -3.58
N GLN A 67 3.77 18.13 -2.29
CA GLN A 67 3.17 17.09 -1.44
C GLN A 67 1.63 17.08 -1.48
N HIS A 68 1.02 18.25 -1.62
CA HIS A 68 -0.44 18.42 -1.75
C HIS A 68 -1.03 17.81 -3.03
N LEU A 69 -0.22 17.45 -4.03
CA LEU A 69 -0.69 16.79 -5.27
C LEU A 69 -0.89 15.28 -5.12
N PHE A 70 -0.42 14.69 -4.03
CA PHE A 70 -0.46 13.25 -3.81
C PHE A 70 -1.37 12.91 -2.63
N ALA A 71 -2.29 11.97 -2.82
CA ALA A 71 -3.12 11.46 -1.75
C ALA A 71 -2.36 10.34 -1.04
N ASP A 72 -2.37 10.36 0.28
CA ASP A 72 -1.74 9.32 1.06
C ASP A 72 -2.46 7.98 0.93
N ILE A 73 -1.64 6.92 0.83
CA ILE A 73 -2.09 5.57 0.53
C ILE A 73 -1.84 4.68 1.73
N ASP A 74 -2.82 3.85 2.05
CA ASP A 74 -2.71 2.82 3.07
C ASP A 74 -1.81 1.67 2.57
N THR A 75 -0.84 1.24 3.38
CA THR A 75 0.05 0.13 3.03
C THR A 75 -0.71 -1.17 2.78
N THR A 76 -1.83 -1.37 3.46
CA THR A 76 -2.69 -2.55 3.24
C THR A 76 -3.33 -2.55 1.86
N MET A 77 -3.66 -1.37 1.31
CA MET A 77 -4.17 -1.26 -0.06
C MET A 77 -3.11 -1.59 -1.10
N VAL A 78 -1.86 -1.19 -0.86
CA VAL A 78 -0.75 -1.58 -1.73
C VAL A 78 -0.60 -3.11 -1.73
N ALA A 79 -0.56 -3.72 -0.54
CA ALA A 79 -0.45 -5.18 -0.41
C ALA A 79 -1.58 -5.92 -1.15
N ILE A 80 -2.84 -5.54 -0.90
CA ILE A 80 -4.01 -6.15 -1.57
C ILE A 80 -3.92 -5.99 -3.09
N SER A 81 -3.54 -4.81 -3.58
CA SER A 81 -3.42 -4.53 -5.02
C SER A 81 -2.39 -5.43 -5.69
N VAL A 82 -1.22 -5.60 -5.07
CA VAL A 82 -0.16 -6.47 -5.58
C VAL A 82 -0.57 -7.95 -5.53
N THR A 83 -1.25 -8.38 -4.47
CA THR A 83 -1.77 -9.75 -4.36
C THR A 83 -2.78 -10.07 -5.47
N LEU A 84 -3.65 -9.11 -5.83
CA LEU A 84 -4.62 -9.28 -6.91
C LEU A 84 -3.99 -9.14 -8.30
N TYR A 85 -2.93 -8.34 -8.43
CA TYR A 85 -2.26 -8.07 -9.71
C TYR A 85 -1.70 -9.35 -10.35
N GLY A 86 -1.04 -10.21 -9.57
CA GLY A 86 -0.45 -11.46 -10.09
C GLY A 86 -1.46 -12.36 -10.81
N PRO A 87 -2.51 -12.84 -10.13
CA PRO A 87 -3.55 -13.67 -10.75
C PRO A 87 -4.26 -12.97 -11.92
N LEU A 88 -4.53 -11.66 -11.81
CA LEU A 88 -5.19 -10.89 -12.86
C LEU A 88 -4.35 -10.85 -14.14
N VAL A 89 -3.04 -10.56 -14.02
CA VAL A 89 -2.12 -10.53 -15.16
C VAL A 89 -1.99 -11.91 -15.79
N SER A 90 -1.82 -12.95 -14.98
CA SER A 90 -1.73 -14.33 -15.49
C SER A 90 -2.98 -14.72 -16.27
N TRP A 91 -4.17 -14.38 -15.76
CA TRP A 91 -5.43 -14.64 -16.45
C TRP A 91 -5.54 -13.83 -17.74
N LEU A 92 -5.23 -12.53 -17.72
CA LEU A 92 -5.25 -11.69 -18.92
C LEU A 92 -4.25 -12.16 -19.97
N SER A 93 -3.03 -12.57 -19.59
CA SER A 93 -2.03 -13.08 -20.53
C SER A 93 -2.43 -14.42 -21.16
N GLY A 94 -3.25 -15.23 -20.48
CA GLY A 94 -3.75 -16.49 -21.03
C GLY A 94 -4.98 -16.34 -21.93
N ASN A 95 -5.80 -15.30 -21.71
CA ASN A 95 -7.08 -15.12 -22.41
C ASN A 95 -7.04 -14.04 -23.51
N VAL A 96 -6.12 -13.08 -23.44
CA VAL A 96 -6.03 -11.97 -24.39
C VAL A 96 -4.83 -12.17 -25.31
N ALA A 97 -5.09 -12.48 -26.58
CA ALA A 97 -4.07 -12.79 -27.58
C ALA A 97 -2.98 -11.71 -27.69
N VAL A 98 -3.37 -10.43 -27.73
CA VAL A 98 -2.41 -9.30 -27.80
C VAL A 98 -1.46 -9.28 -26.61
N LEU A 99 -1.99 -9.54 -25.40
CA LEU A 99 -1.19 -9.53 -24.18
C LEU A 99 -0.27 -10.75 -24.12
N ALA A 100 -0.74 -11.90 -24.59
CA ALA A 100 0.06 -13.11 -24.75
C ALA A 100 1.25 -12.88 -25.71
N THR A 101 1.00 -12.25 -26.86
CA THR A 101 2.06 -11.93 -27.84
C THR A 101 3.06 -10.92 -27.28
N ALA A 102 2.59 -9.87 -26.58
CA ALA A 102 3.47 -8.90 -25.92
C ALA A 102 4.32 -9.55 -24.83
N TYR A 103 3.73 -10.45 -24.04
CA TYR A 103 4.43 -11.19 -22.99
C TYR A 103 5.49 -12.15 -23.57
N GLN A 104 5.16 -12.86 -24.64
CA GLN A 104 6.11 -13.70 -25.37
C GLN A 104 7.24 -12.88 -25.98
N TRP A 105 6.92 -11.73 -26.59
CA TRP A 105 7.92 -10.81 -27.14
C TRP A 105 8.92 -10.35 -26.08
N CYS A 106 8.45 -10.02 -24.86
CA CYS A 106 9.33 -9.66 -23.75
C CYS A 106 10.34 -10.77 -23.40
N PHE A 107 9.99 -12.04 -23.55
CA PHE A 107 10.90 -13.16 -23.24
C PHE A 107 11.85 -13.53 -24.38
N THR A 108 11.48 -13.25 -25.62
CA THR A 108 12.26 -13.65 -26.81
C THR A 108 13.07 -12.50 -27.41
N ALA A 109 12.72 -11.25 -27.16
CA ALA A 109 13.39 -10.07 -27.74
C ALA A 109 14.91 -9.99 -27.46
N PRO A 110 15.42 -10.33 -26.27
CA PRO A 110 16.86 -10.27 -26.01
C PRO A 110 17.58 -11.59 -26.31
N VAL A 111 16.87 -12.62 -26.78
CA VAL A 111 17.42 -13.96 -27.02
C VAL A 111 18.00 -14.04 -28.44
N PRO A 112 19.27 -14.48 -28.61
CA PRO A 112 19.84 -14.73 -29.92
C PRO A 112 19.03 -15.77 -30.72
N PRO A 113 18.88 -15.61 -32.05
CA PRO A 113 18.01 -16.45 -32.88
C PRO A 113 18.32 -17.95 -32.80
N GLU A 114 19.56 -18.30 -32.50
CA GLU A 114 20.04 -19.69 -32.35
C GLU A 114 19.52 -20.40 -31.09
N LYS A 115 19.07 -19.66 -30.07
CA LYS A 115 18.67 -20.20 -28.75
C LYS A 115 17.21 -19.91 -28.37
N ILE A 116 16.42 -19.33 -29.27
CA ILE A 116 15.02 -18.92 -29.01
C ILE A 116 14.14 -20.07 -28.50
N SER A 117 14.39 -21.32 -28.91
CA SER A 117 13.60 -22.48 -28.48
C SER A 117 14.07 -23.13 -27.18
N GLN A 118 15.24 -22.76 -26.66
CA GLN A 118 15.86 -23.39 -25.49
C GLN A 118 15.94 -22.48 -24.27
N GLN A 119 15.90 -21.16 -24.46
CA GLN A 119 16.10 -20.19 -23.39
C GLN A 119 15.08 -19.05 -23.47
N ASN A 120 14.49 -18.73 -22.32
CA ASN A 120 13.73 -17.51 -22.12
C ASN A 120 14.61 -16.51 -21.36
N GLU A 121 14.59 -15.24 -21.77
CA GLU A 121 15.28 -14.17 -21.07
C GLU A 121 14.29 -13.47 -20.11
N LEU A 122 14.58 -13.45 -18.80
CA LEU A 122 13.64 -12.97 -17.79
C LEU A 122 13.80 -11.49 -17.42
N VAL A 123 14.95 -10.86 -17.70
CA VAL A 123 15.25 -9.48 -17.33
C VAL A 123 14.21 -8.52 -17.90
N LEU A 124 13.91 -8.58 -19.20
CA LEU A 124 12.94 -7.64 -19.80
C LEU A 124 11.53 -7.83 -19.21
N GLY A 125 11.09 -9.08 -19.04
CA GLY A 125 9.83 -9.41 -18.40
C GLY A 125 9.75 -8.88 -16.96
N CYS A 126 10.84 -9.02 -16.18
CA CYS A 126 10.90 -8.54 -14.82
C CYS A 126 11.01 -7.02 -14.70
N VAL A 127 11.66 -6.32 -15.64
CA VAL A 127 11.61 -4.85 -15.75
C VAL A 127 10.15 -4.40 -15.86
N VAL A 128 9.42 -4.95 -16.85
CA VAL A 128 8.02 -4.60 -17.09
C VAL A 128 7.16 -4.94 -15.88
N TYR A 129 7.34 -6.12 -15.30
CA TYR A 129 6.60 -6.55 -14.10
C TYR A 129 6.84 -5.61 -12.91
N THR A 130 8.10 -5.24 -12.67
CA THR A 130 8.50 -4.32 -11.60
C THR A 130 7.88 -2.94 -11.80
N LEU A 131 7.98 -2.39 -13.02
CA LEU A 131 7.43 -1.08 -13.36
C LEU A 131 5.91 -1.06 -13.23
N SER A 132 5.22 -2.10 -13.69
CA SER A 132 3.77 -2.19 -13.57
C SER A 132 3.30 -2.18 -12.11
N ILE A 133 3.95 -2.97 -11.25
CA ILE A 133 3.66 -2.97 -9.80
C ILE A 133 4.00 -1.62 -9.17
N ALA A 134 5.13 -1.01 -9.53
CA ALA A 134 5.55 0.29 -9.04
C ALA A 134 4.59 1.42 -9.44
N CYS A 135 4.05 1.38 -10.66
CA CYS A 135 3.12 2.38 -11.19
C CYS A 135 1.74 2.35 -10.52
N MET A 136 1.26 1.19 -10.09
CA MET A 136 -0.08 1.06 -9.46
C MET A 136 -0.30 2.02 -8.27
N PRO A 137 0.51 2.00 -7.20
CA PRO A 137 0.28 2.88 -6.06
C PRO A 137 0.55 4.34 -6.43
N VAL A 138 1.49 4.64 -7.32
CA VAL A 138 1.79 6.03 -7.72
C VAL A 138 0.62 6.65 -8.48
N THR A 139 0.10 5.94 -9.49
CA THR A 139 -1.06 6.40 -10.27
C THR A 139 -2.31 6.51 -9.40
N TYR A 140 -2.55 5.56 -8.50
CA TYR A 140 -3.64 5.65 -7.53
C TYR A 140 -3.52 6.90 -6.64
N GLY A 141 -2.34 7.21 -6.11
CA GLY A 141 -2.16 8.38 -5.24
C GLY A 141 -2.41 9.72 -5.94
N PHE A 142 -1.97 9.87 -7.19
CA PHE A 142 -2.24 11.07 -7.98
C PHE A 142 -3.70 11.17 -8.43
N THR A 143 -4.28 10.07 -8.93
CA THR A 143 -5.69 10.05 -9.36
C THR A 143 -6.63 10.29 -8.18
N ALA A 144 -6.38 9.68 -7.03
CA ALA A 144 -7.18 9.91 -5.82
C ALA A 144 -7.09 11.37 -5.35
N ALA A 145 -5.92 12.01 -5.42
CA ALA A 145 -5.79 13.43 -5.10
C ALA A 145 -6.56 14.32 -6.08
N PHE A 146 -6.46 14.02 -7.37
CA PHE A 146 -7.16 14.74 -8.43
C PHE A 146 -8.68 14.65 -8.28
N VAL A 147 -9.21 13.43 -8.12
CA VAL A 147 -10.63 13.15 -7.90
C VAL A 147 -11.13 13.89 -6.67
N ARG A 148 -10.41 13.81 -5.53
CA ARG A 148 -10.81 14.50 -4.30
C ARG A 148 -10.86 16.01 -4.47
N LYS A 149 -9.91 16.61 -5.18
CA LYS A 149 -9.87 18.07 -5.39
C LYS A 149 -10.93 18.58 -6.36
N ARG A 150 -11.19 17.85 -7.44
CA ARG A 150 -12.08 18.32 -8.50
C ARG A 150 -13.53 17.90 -8.34
N LEU A 151 -13.77 16.66 -7.90
CA LEU A 151 -15.10 16.06 -7.89
C LEU A 151 -15.79 16.16 -6.52
N LEU A 152 -15.02 16.29 -5.43
CA LEU A 152 -15.55 16.36 -4.06
C LEU A 152 -15.01 17.54 -3.25
N PRO A 153 -15.09 18.80 -3.75
CA PRO A 153 -14.62 19.97 -3.02
C PRO A 153 -15.46 20.31 -1.77
N SER A 154 -16.72 19.86 -1.71
CA SER A 154 -17.67 20.19 -0.63
C SER A 154 -17.45 19.44 0.69
N LEU A 155 -16.56 18.43 0.74
CA LEU A 155 -16.15 17.73 1.98
C LEU A 155 -15.14 18.56 2.81
N GLY A 156 -15.22 19.89 2.70
CA GLY A 156 -14.22 20.88 3.15
C GLY A 156 -13.88 20.87 4.64
N THR A 157 -14.70 20.25 5.49
CA THR A 157 -14.36 19.93 6.87
C THR A 157 -14.21 18.42 7.00
N ARG A 158 -13.00 17.95 6.72
CA ARG A 158 -12.68 16.53 6.84
C ARG A 158 -12.69 16.17 8.31
N ASP A 159 -13.67 15.39 8.73
CA ASP A 159 -13.69 14.85 10.07
C ASP A 159 -12.60 13.76 10.18
N TYR A 160 -11.45 14.16 10.71
CA TYR A 160 -10.31 13.27 10.92
C TYR A 160 -10.54 12.28 12.05
N SER A 161 -11.51 12.49 12.94
CA SER A 161 -11.90 11.50 13.95
C SER A 161 -12.83 10.43 13.37
N SER A 162 -13.52 10.73 12.26
CA SER A 162 -14.44 9.80 11.61
C SER A 162 -13.87 8.40 11.39
N TYR A 163 -14.73 7.41 11.61
CA TYR A 163 -14.48 6.01 11.29
C TYR A 163 -14.03 5.81 9.82
N LEU A 164 -14.54 6.62 8.90
CA LEU A 164 -14.22 6.54 7.47
C LEU A 164 -12.85 7.13 7.11
N TYR A 165 -12.14 7.78 8.04
CA TYR A 165 -10.77 8.22 7.81
C TYR A 165 -9.74 7.11 8.13
N ASN A 166 -10.17 6.05 8.82
CA ASN A 166 -9.31 4.93 9.19
C ASN A 166 -8.77 4.14 8.00
N THR A 167 -7.63 3.48 8.19
CA THR A 167 -7.15 2.40 7.32
C THR A 167 -8.14 1.25 7.26
N ILE A 168 -8.07 0.43 6.22
CA ILE A 168 -8.99 -0.72 6.05
C ILE A 168 -8.83 -1.70 7.20
N LYS A 169 -7.58 -1.97 7.62
CA LYS A 169 -7.28 -2.80 8.80
C LYS A 169 -7.99 -2.26 10.04
N ASN A 170 -7.87 -0.97 10.32
CA ASN A 170 -8.47 -0.38 11.53
C ASN A 170 -9.99 -0.39 11.46
N ARG A 171 -10.58 -0.18 10.26
CA ARG A 171 -12.03 -0.32 10.05
C ARG A 171 -12.50 -1.74 10.32
N ALA A 172 -11.80 -2.74 9.81
CA ALA A 172 -12.13 -4.14 10.05
C ALA A 172 -12.09 -4.47 11.55
N LEU A 173 -11.02 -4.08 12.25
CA LEU A 173 -10.89 -4.27 13.70
C LEU A 173 -11.99 -3.56 14.47
N LEU A 174 -12.24 -2.28 14.18
CA LEU A 174 -13.29 -1.50 14.84
C LEU A 174 -14.71 -2.02 14.50
N SER A 175 -14.90 -2.65 13.34
CA SER A 175 -16.16 -3.33 12.99
C SER A 175 -16.39 -4.58 13.81
N LEU A 176 -15.33 -5.36 14.07
CA LEU A 176 -15.40 -6.57 14.90
C LEU A 176 -15.74 -6.26 16.36
N VAL A 177 -15.30 -5.10 16.87
CA VAL A 177 -15.58 -4.65 18.24
C VAL A 177 -16.89 -3.85 18.34
N ARG A 178 -17.48 -3.46 17.21
CA ARG A 178 -18.75 -2.72 17.14
C ARG A 178 -19.92 -3.30 17.96
N PRO A 179 -20.17 -4.63 17.99
CA PRO A 179 -21.27 -5.18 18.79
C PRO A 179 -21.09 -5.00 20.31
N PHE A 180 -19.87 -4.73 20.78
CA PHE A 180 -19.58 -4.43 22.18
C PHE A 180 -19.61 -2.92 22.47
N ARG A 181 -20.09 -2.09 21.54
CA ARG A 181 -19.97 -0.63 21.61
C ARG A 181 -21.32 0.07 21.53
N THR A 182 -21.51 1.05 22.40
CA THR A 182 -22.56 2.06 22.28
C THR A 182 -22.19 3.10 21.21
N ALA A 183 -23.17 3.80 20.63
CA ALA A 183 -22.92 4.80 19.61
C ALA A 183 -22.23 6.02 20.25
N THR A 184 -20.90 6.06 20.20
CA THR A 184 -20.13 7.06 20.92
C THR A 184 -19.46 8.09 20.02
N PRO A 185 -19.34 9.34 20.49
CA PRO A 185 -18.65 10.38 19.76
C PRO A 185 -17.17 10.01 19.60
N SER A 186 -16.64 10.16 18.39
CA SER A 186 -15.21 9.98 18.14
C SER A 186 -14.48 11.31 18.29
N ARG A 187 -13.47 11.37 19.16
CA ARG A 187 -12.61 12.55 19.31
C ARG A 187 -11.18 12.26 18.87
N GLY A 188 -10.55 13.26 18.27
CA GLY A 188 -9.15 13.22 17.86
C GLY A 188 -8.93 13.65 16.42
N GLY A 189 -7.77 13.29 15.87
CA GLY A 189 -7.43 13.62 14.49
C GLY A 189 -6.81 15.01 14.27
N ALA A 190 -6.58 15.79 15.34
CA ALA A 190 -5.91 17.09 15.27
C ALA A 190 -4.54 17.03 14.56
N ILE A 191 -3.80 15.93 14.72
CA ILE A 191 -2.51 15.75 14.03
C ILE A 191 -2.68 15.60 12.50
N TYR A 192 -3.79 15.04 12.05
CA TYR A 192 -4.12 14.93 10.63
C TYR A 192 -4.61 16.26 10.07
N ALA A 193 -5.32 17.06 10.87
CA ALA A 193 -5.61 18.45 10.54
C ALA A 193 -4.30 19.26 10.39
N LEU A 194 -3.34 19.07 11.30
CA LEU A 194 -2.01 19.66 11.18
C LEU A 194 -1.28 19.22 9.90
N PHE A 195 -1.30 17.93 9.55
CA PHE A 195 -0.69 17.45 8.30
C PHE A 195 -1.38 17.99 7.04
N HIS A 196 -2.67 18.29 7.13
CA HIS A 196 -3.39 18.91 6.03
C HIS A 196 -2.99 20.38 5.85
N LEU A 197 -2.85 21.12 6.96
CA LEU A 197 -2.40 22.53 6.96
C LEU A 197 -0.93 22.66 6.57
N ASN A 198 -0.08 21.78 7.11
CA ASN A 198 1.35 21.73 6.84
C ASN A 198 1.80 20.30 6.50
N PRO A 199 1.76 19.92 5.20
CA PRO A 199 2.21 18.61 4.73
C PRO A 199 3.68 18.29 5.06
N HIS A 200 4.51 19.31 5.30
CA HIS A 200 5.93 19.14 5.60
C HIS A 200 6.17 18.44 6.96
N CYS A 201 5.23 18.56 7.90
CA CYS A 201 5.29 17.90 9.20
C CYS A 201 5.17 16.36 9.10
N LYS A 202 4.74 15.82 7.96
CA LYS A 202 4.55 14.39 7.75
C LYS A 202 5.83 13.74 7.22
N ASN A 203 6.39 12.78 7.96
CA ASN A 203 7.66 12.12 7.61
C ASN A 203 7.63 11.37 6.25
N SER A 204 6.47 10.84 5.84
CA SER A 204 6.26 10.33 4.47
C SER A 204 4.95 10.89 3.91
N PRO A 205 4.98 11.73 2.86
CA PRO A 205 3.77 12.29 2.28
C PRO A 205 2.92 11.22 1.57
N THR A 206 3.54 10.15 1.07
CA THR A 206 2.88 9.13 0.24
C THR A 206 2.16 8.05 1.05
N LEU A 207 2.57 7.79 2.29
CA LEU A 207 2.00 6.73 3.12
C LEU A 207 1.03 7.30 4.16
N SER A 208 -0.11 6.66 4.35
CA SER A 208 -1.01 6.98 5.46
C SER A 208 -0.37 6.56 6.79
N LEU A 209 -0.45 7.44 7.77
CA LEU A 209 0.00 7.17 9.14
C LEU A 209 -1.11 6.61 10.03
N SER A 210 -2.37 6.60 9.55
CA SER A 210 -3.52 6.21 10.38
C SER A 210 -3.53 4.74 10.78
N GLY A 211 -2.71 3.90 10.14
CA GLY A 211 -2.51 2.52 10.55
C GLY A 211 -1.74 2.34 11.86
N ALA A 212 -1.02 3.38 12.33
CA ALA A 212 -0.24 3.35 13.57
C ALA A 212 -0.95 4.06 14.74
N ASP A 213 -2.20 4.49 14.55
CA ASP A 213 -2.98 5.13 15.59
C ASP A 213 -3.43 4.11 16.65
N CYS A 214 -3.37 4.53 17.91
CA CYS A 214 -3.94 3.82 19.04
C CYS A 214 -5.34 4.36 19.35
N TYR A 215 -6.26 3.46 19.70
CA TYR A 215 -7.62 3.80 20.09
C TYR A 215 -7.78 3.45 21.57
N LEU A 216 -8.14 4.44 22.39
CA LEU A 216 -8.50 4.22 23.78
C LEU A 216 -10.02 4.24 23.90
N LEU A 217 -10.56 3.32 24.68
CA LEU A 217 -11.95 3.32 25.09
C LEU A 217 -12.00 3.83 26.53
N CYS A 218 -12.54 5.03 26.74
CA CYS A 218 -12.70 5.59 28.08
C CYS A 218 -14.07 5.22 28.62
N TYR A 219 -14.14 4.82 29.89
CA TYR A 219 -15.39 4.58 30.60
C TYR A 219 -15.55 5.65 31.67
N GLU A 220 -16.70 6.33 31.72
CA GLU A 220 -17.03 7.32 32.74
C GLU A 220 -18.04 6.72 33.72
N ASN A 221 -17.53 6.19 34.84
CA ASN A 221 -18.24 5.44 35.89
C ASN A 221 -18.93 4.14 35.39
N GLU A 222 -18.94 3.12 36.25
CA GLU A 222 -19.39 1.76 35.92
C GLU A 222 -20.87 1.66 35.49
N GLU A 223 -21.67 2.72 35.70
CA GLU A 223 -23.11 2.75 35.41
C GLU A 223 -23.50 3.57 34.17
N THR A 224 -22.62 4.43 33.64
CA THR A 224 -22.88 5.25 32.44
C THR A 224 -21.83 4.95 31.37
N LEU A 225 -22.12 3.93 30.54
CA LEU A 225 -21.26 3.47 29.44
C LEU A 225 -21.20 4.46 28.25
N GLU A 226 -20.78 5.70 28.49
CA GLU A 226 -20.32 6.61 27.44
C GLU A 226 -18.88 6.26 27.06
N SER A 227 -18.75 5.23 26.21
CA SER A 227 -17.47 4.72 25.73
C SER A 227 -16.80 5.64 24.68
N GLU A 228 -16.03 6.66 25.07
CA GLU A 228 -15.38 7.57 24.12
C GLU A 228 -14.19 6.91 23.39
N ILE A 229 -14.06 7.11 22.06
CA ILE A 229 -12.87 6.72 21.29
C ILE A 229 -11.92 7.90 21.15
N VAL A 230 -10.79 7.84 21.84
CA VAL A 230 -9.69 8.80 21.69
C VAL A 230 -8.61 8.20 20.79
N ARG A 231 -8.31 8.91 19.70
CA ARG A 231 -7.21 8.55 18.80
C ARG A 231 -5.90 9.20 19.24
N LEU A 232 -4.93 8.39 19.66
CA LEU A 232 -3.58 8.84 20.03
C LEU A 232 -2.54 8.34 19.03
N ARG A 233 -1.50 9.14 18.79
CA ARG A 233 -0.32 8.70 18.05
C ARG A 233 0.78 8.32 19.03
N GLY A 234 1.27 7.09 18.95
CA GLY A 234 2.49 6.66 19.63
C GLY A 234 3.72 7.32 19.00
N SER A 235 4.03 8.54 19.40
CA SER A 235 5.32 9.15 19.12
C SER A 235 6.23 8.89 20.32
N HIS A 236 7.33 8.17 20.10
CA HIS A 236 8.41 7.92 21.09
C HIS A 236 9.08 9.19 21.67
N HIS A 237 8.53 10.40 21.43
CA HIS A 237 9.06 11.67 21.93
C HIS A 237 8.00 12.71 22.31
N VAL A 238 6.71 12.34 22.44
CA VAL A 238 5.69 13.30 22.90
C VAL A 238 5.17 12.85 24.25
N ALA A 239 5.84 13.35 25.29
CA ALA A 239 5.43 13.21 26.68
C ALA A 239 3.99 13.71 26.86
N LEU A 240 3.10 12.80 27.22
CA LEU A 240 1.77 13.10 27.72
C LEU A 240 1.90 13.84 29.06
N ARG A 241 1.93 15.18 29.03
CA ARG A 241 1.34 15.97 30.13
C ARG A 241 -0.15 16.00 29.90
N LEU A 242 -0.84 14.95 30.36
CA LEU A 242 -2.27 15.03 30.62
C LEU A 242 -2.45 15.98 31.81
N GLN A 243 -2.88 17.19 31.46
CA GLN A 243 -3.17 18.27 32.37
C GLN A 243 -4.44 17.90 33.13
N ARG A 244 -4.31 17.70 34.45
CA ARG A 244 -5.39 17.82 35.43
C ARG A 244 -6.22 19.06 35.11
N ARG A 245 -7.53 18.88 34.93
CA ARG A 245 -8.56 19.72 35.52
C ARG A 245 -9.77 18.86 35.80
#